data_AF-A0A478FTT2-F1
#
_entry.id   AF-A0A478FTT2-F1
#
_cell.length_a   1.000
_cell.length_b   1.000
_cell.length_c   1.000
_cell.angle_alpha   90.00
_cell.angle_beta   90.00
_cell.angle_gamma   90.00
#
_symmetry.space_group_name_H-M   'P 1'
#
loop_
_entity.id
_entity.type
_entity.pdbx_description
1 polymer ?
#
loop_
_entity_poly.entity_id
_entity_poly.type
_entity_poly.pdbx_seq_one_letter_code
_entity_poly.pdbx_strand_id
1 'polypeptide(L)'
;MFNSFRGTLSLVAGSAIFIWVCVSIYSLKSRDVTLNIRHNYRRRSGIGKRSTVRKFIQNSDPGTFGSDFKNHFVDATDAANNGWWDWNYANRFLKNLESGEGYRKTSAVFLKVRSAQDLKDKCRDVYKKNTRKYISPISRNLEQHKYERDVWIYCSEEGQVPVTVQESKDVFQGRSRLSNVYSSRMISTSSPENRRFWSRHAASFYGEKDKLNGSGQDAKSDEAGFKKLFHSETKTLDSLRALCEKNYNHLYNDVITDIAKETLRFCSLAGSSE
;
A
#
# COMPACT_ATOMS: atom_id res chain seq x y z
N MET A 1 -28.60 -57.90 30.25
CA MET A 1 -29.94 -57.35 30.00
C MET A 1 -29.81 -56.22 29.00
N PHE A 2 -30.24 -56.46 27.77
CA PHE A 2 -30.21 -55.50 26.67
C PHE A 2 -31.55 -54.76 26.62
N ASN A 3 -31.55 -53.43 26.72
CA ASN A 3 -32.72 -52.62 26.45
C ASN A 3 -32.56 -51.90 25.11
N SER A 4 -33.43 -52.31 24.18
CA SER A 4 -33.59 -51.81 22.83
C SER A 4 -34.45 -50.55 22.84
N PHE A 5 -33.91 -49.43 22.36
CA PHE A 5 -34.67 -48.19 22.13
C PHE A 5 -34.97 -48.09 20.63
N ARG A 6 -36.23 -48.32 20.27
CA ARG A 6 -36.78 -48.04 18.92
C ARG A 6 -37.30 -46.61 18.91
N GLY A 7 -36.62 -45.73 18.17
CA GLY A 7 -37.08 -44.38 17.87
C GLY A 7 -37.66 -44.30 16.46
N THR A 8 -38.92 -43.93 16.36
CA THR A 8 -39.72 -43.79 15.13
C THR A 8 -39.31 -42.52 14.37
N LEU A 9 -39.00 -42.66 13.08
CA LEU A 9 -38.71 -41.56 12.16
C LEU A 9 -40.04 -41.04 11.57
N SER A 10 -40.39 -39.78 11.85
CA SER A 10 -41.49 -39.08 11.19
C SER A 10 -40.96 -38.24 10.04
N LEU A 11 -41.35 -38.58 8.80
CA LEU A 11 -40.96 -37.91 7.57
C LEU A 11 -42.01 -36.82 7.27
N VAL A 12 -41.66 -35.54 7.45
CA VAL A 12 -42.51 -34.40 7.05
C VAL A 12 -42.12 -33.99 5.64
N ALA A 13 -42.94 -34.39 4.66
CA ALA A 13 -42.85 -33.90 3.29
C ALA A 13 -43.48 -32.50 3.20
N GLY A 14 -42.65 -31.46 3.29
CA GLY A 14 -43.06 -30.08 3.06
C GLY A 14 -42.80 -29.68 1.61
N SER A 15 -43.88 -29.52 0.84
CA SER A 15 -43.86 -29.02 -0.54
C SER A 15 -43.37 -27.57 -0.59
N ALA A 16 -42.18 -27.32 -1.11
CA ALA A 16 -41.67 -25.98 -1.36
C ALA A 16 -42.23 -25.46 -2.70
N ILE A 17 -43.12 -24.46 -2.61
CA ILE A 17 -43.60 -23.69 -3.76
C ILE A 17 -42.47 -22.78 -4.24
N PHE A 18 -41.92 -23.08 -5.41
CA PHE A 18 -40.96 -22.21 -6.09
C PHE A 18 -41.71 -21.01 -6.70
N ILE A 19 -41.63 -19.84 -6.06
CA ILE A 19 -42.06 -18.58 -6.64
C ILE A 19 -40.93 -18.06 -7.54
N TRP A 20 -41.14 -18.17 -8.85
CA TRP A 20 -40.26 -17.59 -9.86
C TRP A 20 -40.53 -16.07 -9.93
N VAL A 21 -39.73 -15.28 -9.20
CA VAL A 21 -39.75 -13.82 -9.33
C VAL A 21 -38.89 -13.44 -10.53
N CYS A 22 -39.54 -13.13 -11.65
CA CYS A 22 -38.91 -12.48 -12.80
C CYS A 22 -38.44 -11.07 -12.39
N VAL A 23 -37.19 -10.95 -11.96
CA VAL A 23 -36.55 -9.64 -11.79
C VAL A 23 -36.14 -9.14 -13.18
N SER A 24 -37.01 -8.34 -13.78
CA SER A 24 -36.71 -7.58 -14.99
C SER A 24 -35.45 -6.73 -14.78
N ILE A 25 -34.43 -7.00 -15.59
CA ILE A 25 -33.18 -6.25 -15.64
C ILE A 25 -33.50 -4.85 -16.18
N TYR A 26 -33.63 -3.88 -15.28
CA TYR A 26 -33.55 -2.47 -15.65
C TYR A 26 -32.08 -2.12 -15.87
N SER A 27 -31.66 -2.09 -17.14
CA SER A 27 -30.41 -1.45 -17.55
C SER A 27 -30.51 0.06 -17.30
N LEU A 28 -30.10 0.50 -16.10
CA LEU A 28 -29.88 1.91 -15.81
C LEU A 28 -28.67 2.39 -16.61
N LYS A 29 -28.95 2.97 -17.77
CA LYS A 29 -28.02 3.76 -18.57
C LYS A 29 -27.54 4.93 -17.71
N SER A 30 -26.34 4.79 -17.14
CA SER A 30 -25.63 5.82 -16.38
C SER A 30 -25.59 7.10 -17.21
N ARG A 31 -26.36 8.11 -16.80
CA ARG A 31 -26.22 9.48 -17.29
C ARG A 31 -24.88 10.01 -16.82
N ASP A 32 -24.08 10.51 -17.75
CA ASP A 32 -22.87 11.28 -17.45
C ASP A 32 -23.23 12.47 -16.57
N VAL A 33 -22.99 12.34 -15.27
CA VAL A 33 -23.02 13.45 -14.33
C VAL A 33 -21.66 14.14 -14.46
N THR A 34 -21.58 15.13 -15.32
CA THR A 34 -20.51 16.13 -15.28
C THR A 34 -20.67 16.94 -13.99
N LEU A 35 -19.99 16.50 -12.94
CA LEU A 35 -19.83 17.26 -11.71
C LEU A 35 -19.01 18.51 -12.00
N ASN A 36 -19.69 19.60 -12.34
CA ASN A 36 -19.09 20.92 -12.48
C ASN A 36 -18.91 21.54 -11.08
N ILE A 37 -17.97 21.00 -10.32
CA ILE A 37 -17.58 21.54 -9.02
C ILE A 37 -16.75 22.80 -9.27
N ARG A 38 -17.42 23.97 -9.23
CA ARG A 38 -16.75 25.26 -9.09
C ARG A 38 -16.13 25.37 -7.70
N HIS A 39 -14.96 24.77 -7.51
CA HIS A 39 -14.08 25.13 -6.41
C HIS A 39 -13.48 26.51 -6.67
N ASN A 40 -14.10 27.54 -6.11
CA ASN A 40 -13.46 28.85 -5.89
C ASN A 40 -12.39 28.68 -4.79
N TYR A 41 -11.30 27.98 -5.12
CA TYR A 41 -10.09 27.95 -4.32
C TYR A 41 -9.33 29.24 -4.64
N ARG A 42 -9.41 30.23 -3.74
CA ARG A 42 -8.56 31.42 -3.75
C ARG A 42 -7.11 30.97 -3.89
N ARG A 43 -6.55 31.10 -5.09
CA ARG A 43 -5.12 30.94 -5.36
C ARG A 43 -4.38 32.04 -4.59
N ARG A 44 -3.87 31.72 -3.40
CA ARG A 44 -2.73 32.43 -2.83
C ARG A 44 -1.54 32.14 -3.75
N SER A 45 -1.36 33.01 -4.74
CA SER A 45 -0.23 33.07 -5.65
C SER A 45 1.01 33.58 -4.91
N GLY A 46 1.48 32.78 -3.95
CA GLY A 46 2.87 32.80 -3.51
C GLY A 46 3.60 31.66 -4.21
N ILE A 47 3.68 31.70 -5.55
CA ILE A 47 4.43 30.73 -6.33
C ILE A 47 5.91 31.11 -6.20
N GLY A 48 6.49 30.77 -5.04
CA GLY A 48 7.91 30.47 -5.03
C GLY A 48 8.13 29.37 -6.07
N LYS A 49 9.05 29.62 -7.02
CA LYS A 49 9.50 28.64 -8.02
C LYS A 49 9.54 27.27 -7.35
N ARG A 50 8.62 26.36 -7.71
CA ARG A 50 8.63 24.98 -7.20
C ARG A 50 9.96 24.38 -7.65
N SER A 51 10.90 24.44 -6.74
CA SER A 51 12.25 23.91 -6.83
C SER A 51 12.19 22.51 -7.41
N THR A 52 12.98 22.32 -8.46
CA THR A 52 13.77 21.13 -8.82
C THR A 52 13.11 19.76 -8.67
N VAL A 53 13.24 18.97 -9.75
CA VAL A 53 13.02 17.52 -9.74
C VAL A 53 13.64 16.93 -8.48
N ARG A 54 12.80 16.38 -7.59
CA ARG A 54 13.23 15.75 -6.33
C ARG A 54 14.03 14.51 -6.67
N LYS A 55 15.11 14.29 -5.93
CA LYS A 55 15.94 13.10 -6.07
C LYS A 55 15.45 12.05 -5.09
N PHE A 56 15.15 10.87 -5.61
CA PHE A 56 14.77 9.70 -4.81
C PHE A 56 16.02 8.94 -4.37
N ILE A 57 15.89 8.04 -3.41
CA ILE A 57 17.02 7.23 -2.91
C ILE A 57 17.71 6.54 -4.08
N GLN A 58 19.00 6.80 -4.26
CA GLN A 58 19.80 6.17 -5.32
C GLN A 58 20.48 4.87 -4.85
N ASN A 59 21.05 4.90 -3.63
CA ASN A 59 21.84 3.82 -3.07
C ASN A 59 21.23 3.34 -1.75
N SER A 60 21.04 2.03 -1.62
CA SER A 60 20.47 1.39 -0.44
C SER A 60 20.82 -0.09 -0.42
N ASP A 61 21.09 -0.63 0.76
CA ASP A 61 21.40 -2.05 0.90
C ASP A 61 20.15 -2.91 0.64
N PRO A 62 20.27 -4.07 -0.04
CA PRO A 62 19.15 -5.01 -0.20
C PRO A 62 18.50 -5.38 1.15
N GLY A 63 17.18 -5.59 1.14
CA GLY A 63 16.40 -5.91 2.36
C GLY A 63 16.19 -4.73 3.32
N THR A 64 16.65 -3.53 2.99
CA THR A 64 16.36 -2.31 3.75
C THR A 64 15.13 -1.57 3.24
N PHE A 65 14.51 -0.77 4.11
CA PHE A 65 13.35 0.04 3.78
C PHE A 65 13.62 1.04 2.65
N GLY A 66 14.82 1.61 2.63
CA GLY A 66 15.27 2.48 1.56
C GLY A 66 15.31 1.77 0.22
N SER A 67 15.70 0.48 0.19
CA SER A 67 15.77 -0.31 -1.04
C SER A 67 14.40 -0.76 -1.53
N ASP A 68 13.55 -1.24 -0.63
CA ASP A 68 12.20 -1.71 -0.95
C ASP A 68 11.32 -0.62 -1.56
N PHE A 69 11.51 0.63 -1.13
CA PHE A 69 10.66 1.75 -1.52
C PHE A 69 11.45 2.93 -2.08
N LYS A 70 12.65 2.71 -2.64
CA LYS A 70 13.59 3.78 -3.04
C LYS A 70 12.96 4.92 -3.83
N ASN A 71 12.02 4.60 -4.71
CA ASN A 71 11.36 5.56 -5.59
C ASN A 71 10.23 6.38 -4.94
N HIS A 72 9.77 6.00 -3.74
CA HIS A 72 8.76 6.70 -2.92
C HIS A 72 9.37 7.69 -1.93
N PHE A 73 10.62 7.47 -1.53
CA PHE A 73 11.27 8.24 -0.48
C PHE A 73 12.30 9.22 -1.04
N VAL A 74 12.29 10.43 -0.48
CA VAL A 74 13.21 11.50 -0.91
C VAL A 74 14.59 11.22 -0.34
N ASP A 75 15.62 11.37 -1.17
CA ASP A 75 17.00 11.11 -0.77
C ASP A 75 17.43 12.09 0.33
N ALA A 76 17.86 11.54 1.46
CA ALA A 76 18.32 12.29 2.62
C ALA A 76 19.83 12.58 2.58
N THR A 77 20.54 12.17 1.53
CA THR A 77 21.96 12.45 1.31
C THR A 77 22.20 13.51 0.24
N ASP A 78 21.26 13.66 -0.70
CA ASP A 78 21.37 14.63 -1.79
C ASP A 78 21.05 16.06 -1.32
N ALA A 79 21.99 16.99 -1.52
CA ALA A 79 21.83 18.40 -1.17
C ALA A 79 20.77 19.11 -2.03
N ALA A 80 20.47 18.63 -3.24
CA ALA A 80 19.41 19.15 -4.10
C ALA A 80 18.02 19.02 -3.48
N ASN A 81 17.86 18.13 -2.49
CA ASN A 81 16.61 17.94 -1.75
C ASN A 81 16.48 18.83 -0.51
N ASN A 82 17.48 19.66 -0.14
CA ASN A 82 17.43 20.47 1.08
C ASN A 82 16.17 21.35 1.16
N GLY A 83 15.81 22.03 0.06
CA GLY A 83 14.59 22.85 0.02
C GLY A 83 13.28 22.05 0.20
N TRP A 84 13.28 20.76 -0.17
CA TRP A 84 12.15 19.88 0.13
C TRP A 84 12.09 19.52 1.61
N TRP A 85 13.22 19.22 2.24
CA TRP A 85 13.30 18.92 3.67
C TRP A 85 12.86 20.12 4.52
N ASP A 86 13.30 21.33 4.17
CA ASP A 86 12.86 22.57 4.82
C ASP A 86 11.35 22.77 4.68
N TRP A 87 10.83 22.61 3.46
CA TRP A 87 9.39 22.71 3.20
C TRP A 87 8.59 21.67 3.97
N ASN A 88 9.04 20.41 3.97
CA ASN A 88 8.39 19.29 4.64
C ASN A 88 8.35 19.51 6.15
N TYR A 89 9.48 19.89 6.74
CA TYR A 89 9.56 20.23 8.16
C TYR A 89 8.56 21.34 8.51
N ALA A 90 8.59 22.47 7.80
CA ALA A 90 7.74 23.63 8.10
C ALA A 90 6.26 23.41 7.80
N ASN A 91 5.91 22.70 6.72
CA ASN A 91 4.54 22.63 6.23
C ASN A 91 3.82 21.32 6.51
N ARG A 92 4.55 20.24 6.81
CA ARG A 92 3.97 18.92 7.05
C ARG A 92 4.24 18.47 8.48
N PHE A 93 5.50 18.51 8.92
CA PHE A 93 5.87 18.05 10.26
C PHE A 93 5.31 18.97 11.35
N LEU A 94 5.68 20.27 11.34
CA LEU A 94 5.23 21.22 12.38
C LEU A 94 3.71 21.35 12.42
N LYS A 95 3.04 21.49 11.27
CA LYS A 95 1.57 21.59 11.22
C LYS A 95 0.87 20.35 11.77
N ASN A 96 1.44 19.16 11.58
CA ASN A 96 0.87 17.95 12.17
C ASN A 96 1.01 17.96 13.70
N LEU A 97 2.16 18.39 14.23
CA LEU A 97 2.37 18.50 15.68
C LEU A 97 1.53 19.59 16.35
N GLU A 98 1.29 20.71 15.67
CA GLU A 98 0.41 21.78 16.14
C GLU A 98 -1.04 21.30 16.27
N SER A 99 -1.44 20.30 15.49
CA SER A 99 -2.72 19.62 15.70
C SER A 99 -2.59 18.69 16.92
N GLY A 100 -3.38 18.92 17.97
CA GLY A 100 -3.35 18.06 19.16
C GLY A 100 -3.61 16.58 18.85
N GLU A 101 -4.35 16.30 17.77
CA GLU A 101 -4.54 14.95 17.23
C GLU A 101 -3.25 14.39 16.62
N GLY A 102 -2.58 15.16 15.76
CA GLY A 102 -1.33 14.77 15.13
C GLY A 102 -0.23 14.51 16.15
N TYR A 103 -0.08 15.36 17.17
CA TYR A 103 0.85 15.14 18.28
C TYR A 103 0.66 13.78 18.97
N ARG A 104 -0.59 13.42 19.32
CA ARG A 104 -0.92 12.13 19.98
C ARG A 104 -0.66 10.94 19.06
N LYS A 105 -0.81 11.18 17.76
CA LYS A 105 -0.59 10.19 16.73
C LYS A 105 0.90 9.99 16.46
N THR A 106 1.75 11.00 16.56
CA THR A 106 3.21 10.91 16.29
C THR A 106 3.91 9.94 17.24
N SER A 107 4.84 9.17 16.70
CA SER A 107 5.70 8.24 17.42
C SER A 107 6.73 8.95 18.30
N ALA A 108 7.16 8.28 19.37
CA ALA A 108 8.20 8.82 20.27
C ALA A 108 9.52 9.16 19.57
N VAL A 109 9.83 8.51 18.43
CA VAL A 109 11.04 8.78 17.64
C VAL A 109 10.97 10.14 16.96
N PHE A 110 9.85 10.42 16.28
CA PHE A 110 9.67 11.67 15.53
C PHE A 110 9.34 12.86 16.43
N LEU A 111 8.75 12.65 17.61
CA LEU A 111 8.55 13.72 18.61
C LEU A 111 9.85 14.39 19.09
N LYS A 112 11.01 13.77 18.86
CA LYS A 112 12.33 14.32 19.21
C LYS A 112 12.94 15.21 18.13
N VAL A 113 12.33 15.28 16.94
CA VAL A 113 12.80 16.16 15.85
C VAL A 113 12.60 17.62 16.24
N ARG A 114 13.64 18.44 16.07
CA ARG A 114 13.64 19.88 16.38
C ARG A 114 14.03 20.76 15.20
N SER A 115 14.47 20.17 14.09
CA SER A 115 14.89 20.89 12.90
C SER A 115 14.61 20.09 11.61
N ALA A 116 14.68 20.75 10.45
CA ALA A 116 14.62 20.06 9.16
C ALA A 116 15.78 19.07 8.97
N GLN A 117 16.96 19.42 9.50
CA GLN A 117 18.13 18.55 9.47
C GLN A 117 17.91 17.30 10.35
N ASP A 118 17.33 17.45 11.55
CA ASP A 118 16.98 16.31 12.40
C ASP A 118 16.00 15.38 11.69
N LEU A 119 14.99 15.94 10.99
CA LEU A 119 14.01 15.17 10.25
C LEU A 119 14.68 14.37 9.13
N LYS A 120 15.54 15.04 8.36
CA LYS A 120 16.35 14.44 7.29
C LYS A 120 17.22 13.31 7.83
N ASP A 121 17.89 13.52 8.96
CA ASP A 121 18.73 12.51 9.61
C ASP A 121 17.90 11.31 10.10
N LYS A 122 16.71 11.53 10.67
CA LYS A 122 15.80 10.43 11.05
C LYS A 122 15.35 9.61 9.85
N CYS A 123 14.98 10.27 8.75
CA CYS A 123 14.62 9.55 7.53
C CYS A 123 15.80 8.76 6.95
N ARG A 124 17.02 9.33 6.97
CA ARG A 124 18.24 8.61 6.59
C ARG A 124 18.47 7.35 7.42
N ASP A 125 18.25 7.42 8.73
CA ASP A 125 18.38 6.27 9.63
C ASP A 125 17.30 5.21 9.36
N VAL A 126 16.08 5.64 9.05
CA VAL A 126 14.97 4.76 8.68
C VAL A 126 15.31 3.95 7.43
N TYR A 127 15.88 4.58 6.41
CA TYR A 127 16.17 3.94 5.12
C TYR A 127 17.12 2.74 5.24
N LYS A 128 17.94 2.70 6.28
CA LYS A 128 18.89 1.61 6.55
C LYS A 128 18.29 0.46 7.35
N LYS A 129 17.07 0.62 7.89
CA LYS A 129 16.44 -0.42 8.71
C LYS A 129 15.81 -1.49 7.84
N ASN A 130 15.89 -2.74 8.29
CA ASN A 130 15.12 -3.83 7.69
C ASN A 130 13.60 -3.56 7.82
N THR A 131 12.90 -3.63 6.69
CA THR A 131 11.46 -3.31 6.59
C THR A 131 10.64 -4.19 7.51
N ARG A 132 10.78 -5.51 7.38
CA ARG A 132 9.94 -6.50 8.09
C ARG A 132 10.24 -6.63 9.57
N LYS A 133 11.42 -6.20 10.01
CA LYS A 133 11.80 -6.30 11.42
C LYS A 133 11.48 -5.03 12.20
N TYR A 134 11.75 -3.86 11.62
CA TYR A 134 11.76 -2.61 12.37
C TYR A 134 10.70 -1.59 11.93
N ILE A 135 10.18 -1.69 10.70
CA ILE A 135 9.22 -0.73 10.16
C ILE A 135 7.81 -1.34 10.09
N SER A 136 7.66 -2.43 9.34
CA SER A 136 6.38 -3.12 9.09
C SER A 136 6.41 -4.60 9.51
N PRO A 137 6.60 -4.93 10.80
CA PRO A 137 6.62 -6.30 11.29
C PRO A 137 5.24 -6.95 11.37
N ILE A 138 5.16 -8.28 11.17
CA ILE A 138 3.91 -9.09 11.19
C ILE A 138 3.03 -8.72 12.38
N SER A 139 3.56 -8.87 13.60
CA SER A 139 2.92 -8.30 14.78
C SER A 139 3.47 -6.89 15.02
N ARG A 140 2.67 -5.87 14.74
CA ARG A 140 3.01 -4.49 15.08
C ARG A 140 2.26 -4.02 16.32
N ASN A 141 2.97 -3.42 17.27
CA ASN A 141 2.35 -2.69 18.38
C ASN A 141 1.93 -1.28 17.95
N LEU A 142 1.24 -0.55 18.83
CA LEU A 142 0.76 0.79 18.55
C LEU A 142 1.89 1.76 18.18
N GLU A 143 3.03 1.72 18.87
CA GLU A 143 4.16 2.60 18.59
C GLU A 143 4.82 2.29 17.25
N GLN A 144 4.92 1.01 16.87
CA GLN A 144 5.39 0.62 15.54
C GLN A 144 4.45 1.11 14.43
N HIS A 145 3.13 1.01 14.65
CA HIS A 145 2.15 1.56 13.71
C HIS A 145 2.29 3.09 13.55
N LYS A 146 2.44 3.82 14.66
CA LYS A 146 2.69 5.27 14.62
C LYS A 146 4.00 5.58 13.88
N TYR A 147 5.03 4.80 14.14
CA TYR A 147 6.36 5.00 13.55
C TYR A 147 6.36 4.76 12.04
N GLU A 148 5.79 3.65 11.56
CA GLU A 148 5.59 3.39 10.13
C GLU A 148 4.80 4.53 9.46
N ARG A 149 3.73 4.99 10.12
CA ARG A 149 2.92 6.11 9.62
C ARG A 149 3.72 7.41 9.50
N ASP A 150 4.50 7.75 10.51
CA ASP A 150 5.35 8.95 10.49
C ASP A 150 6.44 8.86 9.41
N VAL A 151 7.02 7.68 9.19
CA VAL A 151 7.98 7.45 8.10
C VAL A 151 7.34 7.76 6.75
N TRP A 152 6.16 7.21 6.46
CA TRP A 152 5.46 7.50 5.21
C TRP A 152 5.04 8.97 5.12
N ILE A 153 4.52 9.57 6.19
CA ILE A 153 4.10 10.97 6.13
C ILE A 153 5.30 11.89 5.92
N TYR A 154 6.40 11.70 6.65
CA TYR A 154 7.48 12.69 6.69
C TYR A 154 8.67 12.37 5.80
N CYS A 155 8.89 11.13 5.41
CA CYS A 155 10.03 10.77 4.56
C CYS A 155 9.61 10.53 3.10
N SER A 156 8.34 10.19 2.83
CA SER A 156 7.86 9.97 1.47
C SER A 156 7.48 11.25 0.74
N GLU A 157 7.55 11.16 -0.58
CA GLU A 157 7.08 12.19 -1.49
C GLU A 157 5.55 12.36 -1.41
N GLU A 158 4.82 11.25 -1.28
CA GLU A 158 3.37 11.18 -1.18
C GLU A 158 2.84 11.94 0.04
N GLY A 159 3.55 11.81 1.16
CA GLY A 159 3.17 12.43 2.43
C GLY A 159 1.98 11.78 3.13
N GLN A 160 1.65 10.54 2.76
CA GLN A 160 0.59 9.74 3.38
C GLN A 160 0.95 8.25 3.31
N VAL A 161 0.45 7.46 4.25
CA VAL A 161 0.50 6.00 4.16
C VAL A 161 -0.49 5.55 3.08
N PRO A 162 -0.12 4.64 2.17
CA PRO A 162 -1.08 4.05 1.25
C PRO A 162 -2.15 3.24 2.00
N VAL A 163 -3.40 3.36 1.58
CA VAL A 163 -4.54 2.66 2.15
C VAL A 163 -4.41 1.16 1.91
N THR A 164 -4.51 0.39 2.96
CA THR A 164 -4.42 -1.08 2.92
C THR A 164 -5.76 -1.71 2.56
N VAL A 165 -5.74 -2.97 2.15
CA VAL A 165 -6.93 -3.81 1.90
C VAL A 165 -7.87 -3.81 3.11
N GLN A 166 -7.31 -3.87 4.33
CA GLN A 166 -8.10 -3.82 5.56
C GLN A 166 -8.82 -2.47 5.72
N GLU A 167 -8.13 -1.36 5.46
CA GLU A 167 -8.66 0.00 5.64
C GLU A 167 -9.69 0.37 4.56
N SER A 168 -9.48 -0.06 3.32
CA SER A 168 -10.45 0.12 2.23
C SER A 168 -11.64 -0.82 2.32
N LYS A 169 -11.54 -1.87 3.16
CA LYS A 169 -12.53 -2.95 3.28
C LYS A 169 -12.72 -3.71 1.96
N ASP A 170 -11.64 -3.94 1.23
CA ASP A 170 -11.68 -4.77 0.02
C ASP A 170 -12.07 -6.20 0.42
N VAL A 171 -13.10 -6.76 -0.23
CA VAL A 171 -13.65 -8.07 0.13
C VAL A 171 -13.08 -9.15 -0.78
N PHE A 172 -12.42 -10.15 -0.19
CA PHE A 172 -11.91 -11.32 -0.89
C PHE A 172 -12.55 -12.60 -0.34
N GLN A 173 -13.03 -13.47 -1.23
CA GLN A 173 -13.77 -14.67 -0.84
C GLN A 173 -12.84 -15.77 -0.28
N GLY A 174 -13.08 -16.17 0.98
CA GLY A 174 -12.43 -17.30 1.65
C GLY A 174 -11.40 -16.86 2.71
N ARG A 175 -11.45 -17.46 3.91
CA ARG A 175 -10.61 -17.01 5.04
C ARG A 175 -9.11 -17.20 4.80
N SER A 176 -8.73 -18.27 4.10
CA SER A 176 -7.33 -18.61 3.81
C SER A 176 -6.78 -17.89 2.59
N ARG A 177 -7.31 -16.73 2.21
CA ARG A 177 -6.74 -15.93 1.12
C ARG A 177 -5.59 -15.09 1.65
N LEU A 178 -4.56 -14.90 0.83
CA LEU A 178 -3.39 -14.10 1.19
C LEU A 178 -3.79 -12.68 1.64
N SER A 179 -4.79 -12.08 0.99
CA SER A 179 -5.36 -10.79 1.39
C SER A 179 -6.01 -10.80 2.75
N ASN A 180 -6.64 -11.89 3.19
CA ASN A 180 -7.25 -11.94 4.51
C ASN A 180 -6.20 -12.08 5.61
N VAL A 181 -5.12 -12.83 5.34
CA VAL A 181 -3.99 -13.01 6.28
C VAL A 181 -3.14 -11.74 6.40
N TYR A 182 -2.87 -11.06 5.29
CA TYR A 182 -1.99 -9.88 5.23
C TYR A 182 -2.74 -8.57 4.88
N SER A 183 -4.05 -8.51 5.14
CA SER A 183 -4.94 -7.38 4.80
C SER A 183 -4.43 -6.03 5.30
N SER A 184 -3.80 -6.01 6.48
CA SER A 184 -3.24 -4.83 7.14
C SER A 184 -1.97 -4.26 6.49
N ARG A 185 -1.45 -4.93 5.44
CA ARG A 185 -0.22 -4.55 4.74
C ARG A 185 -0.37 -4.47 3.24
N MET A 186 -1.24 -5.30 2.67
CA MET A 186 -1.50 -5.27 1.24
C MET A 186 -2.12 -3.94 0.87
N ILE A 187 -1.58 -3.30 -0.15
CA ILE A 187 -2.11 -2.03 -0.60
C ILE A 187 -3.39 -2.30 -1.39
N SER A 188 -4.44 -1.57 -1.04
CA SER A 188 -5.70 -1.65 -1.77
C SER A 188 -5.46 -1.28 -3.23
N THR A 189 -5.82 -2.20 -4.13
CA THR A 189 -5.78 -1.96 -5.57
C THR A 189 -7.00 -1.16 -6.02
N SER A 190 -8.04 -1.00 -5.20
CA SER A 190 -9.29 -0.30 -5.57
C SER A 190 -9.33 1.14 -5.08
N SER A 191 -8.64 1.45 -3.97
CA SER A 191 -8.73 2.76 -3.31
C SER A 191 -8.21 3.90 -4.19
N PRO A 192 -9.03 4.95 -4.44
CA PRO A 192 -8.61 6.12 -5.23
C PRO A 192 -7.49 6.92 -4.54
N GLU A 193 -7.37 6.84 -3.22
CA GLU A 193 -6.31 7.50 -2.44
C GLU A 193 -4.91 6.94 -2.77
N ASN A 194 -4.85 5.69 -3.25
CA ASN A 194 -3.60 5.03 -3.64
C ASN A 194 -3.14 5.37 -5.06
N ARG A 195 -3.85 6.22 -5.81
CA ARG A 195 -3.50 6.53 -7.20
C ARG A 195 -2.06 6.99 -7.38
N ARG A 196 -1.58 7.88 -6.50
CA ARG A 196 -0.20 8.39 -6.56
C ARG A 196 0.83 7.31 -6.22
N PHE A 197 0.55 6.53 -5.18
CA PHE A 197 1.37 5.39 -4.80
C PHE A 197 1.51 4.41 -5.98
N TRP A 198 0.40 3.91 -6.52
CA TRP A 198 0.44 2.93 -7.61
C TRP A 198 1.10 3.47 -8.88
N SER A 199 0.90 4.75 -9.22
CA SER A 199 1.58 5.38 -10.36
C SER A 199 3.08 5.34 -10.23
N ARG A 200 3.59 5.67 -9.05
CA ARG A 200 5.03 5.67 -8.77
C ARG A 200 5.57 4.26 -8.60
N HIS A 201 4.80 3.39 -7.96
CA HIS A 201 5.17 2.00 -7.76
C HIS A 201 5.27 1.26 -9.09
N ALA A 202 4.34 1.49 -10.02
CA ALA A 202 4.42 0.95 -11.38
C ALA A 202 5.64 1.48 -12.14
N ALA A 203 5.92 2.79 -12.06
CA ALA A 203 7.14 3.35 -12.65
C ALA A 203 8.42 2.74 -12.04
N SER A 204 8.43 2.50 -10.73
CA SER A 204 9.52 1.80 -10.04
C SER A 204 9.66 0.34 -10.48
N PHE A 205 8.53 -0.34 -10.64
CA PHE A 205 8.47 -1.76 -11.00
C PHE A 205 8.99 -1.98 -12.42
N TYR A 206 8.54 -1.19 -13.39
CA TYR A 206 8.92 -1.33 -14.80
C TYR A 206 10.23 -0.62 -15.17
N GLY A 207 10.63 0.40 -14.42
CA GLY A 207 11.77 1.26 -14.76
C GLY A 207 11.37 2.40 -15.72
N GLU A 208 12.37 3.10 -16.24
CA GLU A 208 12.15 4.09 -17.30
C GLU A 208 11.76 3.38 -18.61
N LYS A 209 11.01 4.05 -19.50
CA LYS A 209 10.41 3.44 -20.71
C LYS A 209 11.39 2.64 -21.59
N ASP A 210 12.68 2.98 -21.53
CA ASP A 210 13.73 2.38 -22.35
C ASP A 210 14.81 1.67 -21.52
N LYS A 211 14.63 1.54 -20.21
CA LYS A 211 15.58 0.87 -19.31
C LYS A 211 14.89 -0.26 -18.57
N LEU A 212 15.34 -1.49 -18.83
CA LEU A 212 14.98 -2.66 -18.02
C LEU A 212 15.77 -2.63 -16.71
N ASN A 213 15.53 -1.62 -15.88
CA ASN A 213 16.19 -1.44 -14.58
C ASN A 213 15.19 -1.26 -13.42
N GLY A 214 13.91 -1.56 -13.68
CA GLY A 214 12.86 -1.55 -12.67
C GLY A 214 12.97 -2.73 -11.70
N SER A 215 12.38 -2.60 -10.52
CA SER A 215 12.44 -3.65 -9.48
C SER A 215 11.77 -4.96 -9.87
N GLY A 216 10.93 -4.97 -10.91
CA GLY A 216 10.30 -6.17 -11.44
C GLY A 216 11.29 -7.13 -12.11
N GLN A 217 12.47 -6.67 -12.53
CA GLN A 217 13.54 -7.53 -13.07
C GLN A 217 14.03 -8.56 -12.03
N ASP A 218 13.91 -8.24 -10.75
CA ASP A 218 14.38 -9.06 -9.63
C ASP A 218 13.32 -10.08 -9.18
N ALA A 219 12.20 -10.20 -9.90
CA ALA A 219 11.21 -11.24 -9.67
C ALA A 219 11.81 -12.61 -10.04
N LYS A 220 11.68 -13.57 -9.13
CA LYS A 220 12.30 -14.91 -9.17
C LYS A 220 11.29 -15.99 -9.58
N SER A 221 10.01 -15.83 -9.24
CA SER A 221 8.96 -16.83 -9.42
C SER A 221 8.15 -16.58 -10.69
N ASP A 222 8.16 -17.56 -11.59
CA ASP A 222 7.29 -17.54 -12.77
C ASP A 222 5.82 -17.72 -12.39
N GLU A 223 5.53 -18.48 -11.31
CA GLU A 223 4.17 -18.72 -10.81
C GLU A 223 3.49 -17.46 -10.27
N ALA A 224 4.26 -16.57 -9.63
CA ALA A 224 3.77 -15.30 -9.13
C ALA A 224 3.42 -14.31 -10.27
N GLY A 225 3.96 -14.54 -11.47
CA GLY A 225 3.65 -13.79 -12.68
C GLY A 225 4.33 -12.42 -12.81
N PHE A 226 5.03 -11.91 -11.79
CA PHE A 226 5.66 -10.58 -11.84
C PHE A 226 6.78 -10.52 -12.86
N LYS A 227 7.60 -11.57 -12.97
CA LYS A 227 8.66 -11.66 -13.98
C LYS A 227 8.09 -11.60 -15.39
N LYS A 228 7.04 -12.38 -15.66
CA LYS A 228 6.32 -12.36 -16.95
C LYS A 228 5.71 -10.98 -17.23
N LEU A 229 5.12 -10.35 -16.21
CA LEU A 229 4.55 -9.01 -16.34
C LEU A 229 5.61 -7.95 -16.66
N PHE A 230 6.77 -8.01 -15.99
CA PHE A 230 7.88 -7.08 -16.21
C PHE A 230 8.44 -7.17 -17.64
N HIS A 231 8.51 -8.37 -18.22
CA HIS A 231 8.94 -8.60 -19.60
C HIS A 231 7.84 -8.47 -20.65
N SER A 232 6.59 -8.23 -20.24
CA SER A 232 5.48 -8.06 -21.18
C SER A 232 5.56 -6.74 -21.94
N GLU A 233 4.90 -6.68 -23.09
CA GLU A 233 4.73 -5.44 -23.86
C GLU A 233 3.77 -4.47 -23.15
N THR A 234 2.85 -5.00 -22.33
CA THR A 234 1.80 -4.24 -21.63
C THR A 234 2.23 -3.77 -20.24
N LYS A 235 3.22 -2.88 -20.20
CA LYS A 235 3.75 -2.26 -18.97
C LYS A 235 2.87 -1.10 -18.51
N THR A 236 1.73 -1.41 -17.88
CA THR A 236 0.79 -0.40 -17.38
C THR A 236 0.59 -0.50 -15.87
N LEU A 237 0.11 0.58 -15.27
CA LEU A 237 -0.32 0.61 -13.87
C LEU A 237 -1.43 -0.41 -13.61
N ASP A 238 -2.36 -0.54 -14.56
CA ASP A 238 -3.52 -1.42 -14.39
C ASP A 238 -3.11 -2.89 -14.48
N SER A 239 -2.12 -3.25 -15.32
CA SER A 239 -1.63 -4.63 -15.38
C SER A 239 -0.91 -5.05 -14.09
N LEU A 240 -0.17 -4.12 -13.44
CA LEU A 240 0.44 -4.37 -12.13
C LEU A 240 -0.62 -4.53 -11.03
N ARG A 241 -1.60 -3.61 -10.95
CA ARG A 241 -2.70 -3.70 -9.98
C ARG A 241 -3.50 -4.99 -10.16
N ALA A 242 -3.84 -5.34 -11.40
CA ALA A 242 -4.58 -6.56 -11.71
C ALA A 242 -3.82 -7.81 -11.28
N LEU A 243 -2.49 -7.86 -11.48
CA LEU A 243 -1.68 -8.98 -11.02
C LEU A 243 -1.63 -9.06 -9.48
N CYS A 244 -1.47 -7.92 -8.80
CA CYS A 244 -1.54 -7.87 -7.33
C CYS A 244 -2.89 -8.41 -6.84
N GLU A 245 -4.00 -7.94 -7.39
CA GLU A 245 -5.35 -8.37 -7.03
C GLU A 245 -5.61 -9.86 -7.31
N LYS A 246 -5.08 -10.37 -8.42
CA LYS A 246 -5.09 -11.81 -8.71
C LYS A 246 -4.37 -12.59 -7.61
N ASN A 247 -3.17 -12.16 -7.21
CA ASN A 247 -2.37 -12.86 -6.21
C ASN A 247 -2.91 -12.69 -4.78
N TYR A 248 -3.65 -11.62 -4.49
CA TYR A 248 -4.39 -11.44 -3.24
C TYR A 248 -5.39 -12.58 -2.99
N ASN A 249 -5.98 -13.09 -4.08
CA ASN A 249 -6.87 -14.24 -4.06
C ASN A 249 -6.13 -15.59 -3.99
N HIS A 250 -4.80 -15.63 -3.85
CA HIS A 250 -4.08 -16.90 -3.70
C HIS A 250 -4.37 -17.54 -2.33
N LEU A 251 -4.48 -18.87 -2.30
CA LEU A 251 -4.67 -19.61 -1.05
C LEU A 251 -3.36 -19.60 -0.24
N TYR A 252 -3.47 -19.31 1.04
CA TYR A 252 -2.41 -19.33 2.01
C TYR A 252 -2.60 -20.53 2.93
N ASN A 253 -1.60 -21.43 2.95
CA ASN A 253 -1.63 -22.69 3.68
C ASN A 253 -0.53 -22.75 4.75
N ASP A 254 -0.32 -21.66 5.49
CA ASP A 254 0.69 -21.47 6.56
C ASP A 254 2.18 -21.55 6.13
N VAL A 255 2.47 -22.10 4.95
CA VAL A 255 3.78 -21.99 4.30
C VAL A 255 3.78 -20.77 3.39
N ILE A 256 4.74 -19.87 3.58
CA ILE A 256 4.91 -18.71 2.70
C ILE A 256 5.42 -19.18 1.33
N THR A 257 4.50 -19.33 0.38
CA THR A 257 4.77 -19.68 -1.01
C THR A 257 5.53 -18.55 -1.72
N ASP A 258 6.16 -18.85 -2.86
CA ASP A 258 6.85 -17.82 -3.63
C ASP A 258 5.89 -16.76 -4.19
N ILE A 259 4.65 -17.14 -4.52
CA ILE A 259 3.56 -16.21 -4.83
C ILE A 259 3.35 -15.23 -3.66
N ALA A 260 3.29 -15.71 -2.43
CA ALA A 260 3.15 -14.86 -1.25
C ALA A 260 4.35 -13.95 -1.04
N LYS A 261 5.58 -14.45 -1.19
CA LYS A 261 6.81 -13.65 -1.04
C LYS A 261 6.84 -12.49 -2.02
N GLU A 262 6.59 -12.75 -3.31
CA GLU A 262 6.63 -11.72 -4.34
C GLU A 262 5.46 -10.75 -4.24
N THR A 263 4.27 -11.24 -3.91
CA THR A 263 3.12 -10.36 -3.70
C THR A 263 3.33 -9.43 -2.52
N LEU A 264 3.92 -9.91 -1.42
CA LEU A 264 4.32 -9.04 -0.31
C LEU A 264 5.40 -8.05 -0.72
N ARG A 265 6.35 -8.45 -1.58
CA ARG A 265 7.41 -7.57 -2.07
C ARG A 265 6.87 -6.43 -2.94
N PHE A 266 5.97 -6.71 -3.88
CA PHE A 266 5.54 -5.75 -4.91
C PHE A 266 4.16 -5.13 -4.66
N CYS A 267 3.37 -5.63 -3.72
CA CYS A 267 1.99 -5.19 -3.52
C CYS A 267 1.68 -4.82 -2.06
N SER A 268 2.68 -4.74 -1.18
CA SER A 268 2.46 -4.49 0.24
C SER A 268 3.48 -3.53 0.85
N LEU A 269 3.18 -3.04 2.05
CA LEU A 269 4.12 -2.25 2.87
C LEU A 269 5.23 -3.10 3.51
N ALA A 270 5.19 -4.43 3.39
CA ALA A 270 6.16 -5.32 4.00
C ALA A 270 7.52 -5.36 3.29
N GLY A 271 7.59 -4.91 2.03
CA GLY A 271 8.82 -4.96 1.24
C GLY A 271 9.36 -6.38 1.01
N SER A 272 10.62 -6.47 0.58
CA SER A 272 11.30 -7.74 0.35
C SER A 272 11.55 -8.51 1.64
N SER A 273 11.72 -9.83 1.52
CA SER A 273 11.87 -10.76 2.66
C SER A 273 13.28 -11.29 2.83
N GLU A 274 14.28 -10.66 2.20
CA GLU A 274 15.67 -11.13 2.28
C GLU A 274 16.19 -11.19 3.71
#